data_AF-A0A7V5A0F2-F1
#
_entry.id   AF-A0A7V5A0F2-F1
#
_cell.length_a   1.000
_cell.length_b   1.000
_cell.length_c   1.000
_cell.angle_alpha   90.00
_cell.angle_beta   90.00
_cell.angle_gamma   90.00
#
_symmetry.space_group_name_H-M   'P 1'
#
loop_
_entity.id
_entity.type
_entity.pdbx_description
1 polymer ?
#
loop_
_entity_poly.entity_id
_entity_poly.type
_entity_poly.pdbx_seq_one_letter_code
_entity_poly.pdbx_strand_id
1 'polypeptide(L)' 'MSPELFERYIAPYIERMVNLAHQYGKKLLFHSCGNILPLISCLIDCGIDVLDPLQP' A
#
# COMPACT_ATOMS: atom_id res chain seq x y z
N MET A 1 4.18 13.22 4.41
CA MET A 1 4.59 12.29 5.48
C MET A 1 5.92 11.70 5.07
N SER A 2 6.86 11.51 6.01
CA SER A 2 8.13 10.86 5.64
C SER A 2 7.92 9.36 5.41
N PRO A 3 8.69 8.71 4.53
CA PRO A 3 8.62 7.27 4.30
C PRO A 3 8.78 6.46 5.60
N GLU A 4 9.66 6.88 6.50
CA GLU A 4 9.94 6.16 7.76
C GLU A 4 8.73 6.18 8.69
N LEU A 5 7.97 7.28 8.71
CA LEU A 5 6.71 7.35 9.47
C LEU A 5 5.62 6.50 8.82
N PHE A 6 5.58 6.44 7.49
CA PHE A 6 4.62 5.59 6.77
C PHE A 6 4.88 4.10 7.08
N GLU A 7 6.13 3.66 6.96
CA GLU A 7 6.54 2.30 7.28
C GLU A 7 6.23 1.93 8.73
N ARG A 8 6.51 2.83 9.68
CA ARG A 8 6.29 2.55 11.10
C ARG A 8 4.82 2.48 11.49
N TYR A 9 3.98 3.36 10.92
CA TYR A 9 2.63 3.59 11.44
C TYR A 9 1.51 3.16 10.50
N ILE A 10 1.76 3.01 9.20
CA ILE A 10 0.73 2.76 8.18
C ILE A 10 0.92 1.40 7.51
N ALA A 11 2.12 1.08 7.05
CA ALA A 11 2.43 -0.17 6.33
C ALA A 11 1.92 -1.45 7.04
N PRO A 12 2.05 -1.61 8.38
CA PRO A 12 1.58 -2.81 9.07
C PRO A 12 0.07 -3.03 8.96
N TYR A 13 -0.71 -1.95 8.79
CA TYR A 13 -2.15 -2.06 8.60
C TYR A 13 -2.50 -2.39 7.15
N ILE A 14 -1.71 -1.89 6.18
CA ILE A 14 -1.86 -2.25 4.77
C ILE A 14 -1.60 -3.75 4.57
N GLU A 15 -0.49 -4.27 5.11
CA GLU A 15 -0.20 -5.71 5.09
C GLU A 15 -1.33 -6.55 5.69
N ARG A 16 -1.91 -6.11 6.81
CA ARG A 16 -3.07 -6.82 7.41
C ARG A 16 -4.29 -6.83 6.49
N MET A 17 -4.55 -5.75 5.77
CA MET A 17 -5.66 -5.68 4.80
C MET A 17 -5.39 -6.53 3.56
N VAL A 18 -4.15 -6.53 3.06
CA VAL A 18 -3.71 -7.38 1.94
C VAL A 18 -3.89 -8.85 2.30
N ASN A 19 -3.35 -9.27 3.44
CA ASN A 19 -3.49 -10.65 3.93
C ASN A 19 -4.95 -11.06 4.08
N LEU A 20 -5.81 -10.17 4.61
CA LEU A 20 -7.24 -10.44 4.70
C LEU A 20 -7.88 -10.61 3.32
N ALA A 21 -7.62 -9.71 2.36
CA ALA A 21 -8.15 -9.82 1.01
C ALA A 21 -7.71 -11.15 0.35
N HIS A 22 -6.42 -11.48 0.48
CA HIS A 22 -5.83 -12.70 -0.07
C HIS A 22 -6.40 -13.97 0.57
N GLN A 23 -6.72 -13.97 1.88
CA GLN A 23 -7.40 -15.10 2.55
C GLN A 23 -8.77 -15.43 1.94
N TYR A 24 -9.45 -14.44 1.38
CA TYR A 24 -10.73 -14.62 0.66
C TYR A 24 -10.55 -14.78 -0.86
N GLY A 25 -9.32 -14.96 -1.33
CA GLY A 25 -9.00 -15.08 -2.76
C GLY A 25 -9.33 -13.82 -3.55
N LYS A 26 -9.27 -12.64 -2.91
CA LYS A 26 -9.52 -11.33 -3.53
C LYS A 26 -8.21 -10.58 -3.73
N LYS A 27 -8.18 -9.70 -4.73
CA LYS A 27 -7.09 -8.74 -4.95
C LYS A 27 -7.38 -7.44 -4.19
N LEU A 28 -6.33 -6.76 -3.74
CA LEU A 28 -6.41 -5.45 -3.10
C LEU A 28 -5.93 -4.34 -4.05
N LEU A 29 -6.81 -3.40 -4.33
CA LEU A 29 -6.47 -2.12 -4.95
C LEU A 29 -6.24 -1.08 -3.86
N PHE A 30 -5.07 -0.47 -3.85
CA PHE A 30 -4.72 0.60 -2.93
C PHE A 30 -4.85 1.96 -3.62
N HIS A 31 -5.77 2.78 -3.13
CA HIS A 31 -6.01 4.11 -3.64
C HIS A 31 -5.34 5.20 -2.80
N SER A 32 -4.51 6.06 -3.41
CA SER A 32 -3.93 7.21 -2.71
C SER A 32 -3.61 8.38 -3.65
N CYS A 33 -4.23 9.53 -3.38
CA CYS A 33 -3.92 10.79 -4.06
C CYS A 33 -2.67 11.45 -3.45
N GLY A 34 -1.89 12.15 -4.29
CA GLY A 34 -0.72 12.93 -3.89
C GLY A 34 0.61 12.30 -4.30
N ASN A 35 1.73 12.81 -3.76
CA ASN A 35 3.07 12.30 -4.11
C ASN A 35 3.39 11.00 -3.37
N ILE A 36 2.96 9.88 -3.95
CA ILE A 36 3.16 8.53 -3.41
C ILE A 36 4.42 7.84 -3.96
N LEU A 37 5.13 8.49 -4.89
CA LEU A 37 6.34 7.95 -5.52
C LEU A 37 7.38 7.43 -4.50
N PRO A 38 7.67 8.14 -3.39
CA PRO A 38 8.63 7.65 -2.38
C PRO A 38 8.14 6.42 -1.61
N LEU A 39 6.84 6.11 -1.66
CA LEU A 39 6.20 5.04 -0.90
C LEU A 39 5.95 3.79 -1.75
N ILE A 40 6.15 3.85 -3.07
CA ILE A 40 5.83 2.73 -3.98
C ILE A 40 6.56 1.45 -3.58
N SER A 41 7.85 1.51 -3.23
CA SER A 41 8.60 0.33 -2.80
C SER A 41 7.98 -0.31 -1.56
N CYS A 42 7.65 0.48 -0.53
CA CYS A 42 6.98 -0.01 0.67
C CYS A 42 5.60 -0.60 0.36
N LEU A 43 4.83 0.01 -0.54
CA LEU A 43 3.52 -0.50 -0.96
C LEU A 43 3.63 -1.85 -1.69
N ILE A 44 4.66 -2.03 -2.53
CA ILE A 44 4.96 -3.31 -3.17
C ILE A 44 5.31 -4.36 -2.11
N ASP A 45 6.15 -4.00 -1.14
CA ASP A 45 6.53 -4.91 -0.04
C ASP A 45 5.32 -5.31 0.81
N CYS A 46 4.34 -4.41 0.98
CA CYS A 46 3.07 -4.71 1.65
C CYS A 46 2.18 -5.71 0.89
N GLY A 47 2.47 -5.97 -0.40
CA GLY A 47 1.77 -6.94 -1.23
C GLY A 47 0.48 -6.42 -1.89
N ILE A 48 0.34 -5.12 -2.11
CA ILE A 48 -0.83 -4.59 -2.86
C ILE A 48 -0.82 -5.13 -4.31
N ASP A 49 -2.00 -5.42 -4.86
CA ASP A 49 -2.11 -5.98 -6.21
C ASP A 49 -2.21 -4.89 -7.29
N VAL A 50 -2.84 -3.77 -6.94
CA VAL A 50 -3.07 -2.64 -7.86
C VAL A 50 -2.86 -1.33 -7.10
N LEU A 51 -2.14 -0.41 -7.72
CA LEU A 51 -1.97 0.96 -7.25
C LEU A 51 -2.79 1.90 -8.14
N ASP A 52 -3.63 2.74 -7.52
CA ASP A 52 -4.42 3.75 -8.21
C ASP A 52 -4.41 5.09 -7.43
N PRO A 53 -4.30 6.24 -8.08
CA PRO A 53 -3.79 6.45 -9.43
C PRO A 53 -2.24 6.50 -9.45
N LEU A 54 -1.64 6.34 -10.63
CA LEU A 54 -0.27 6.80 -10.90
C LEU A 54 -0.34 8.23 -11.43
N GLN A 55 -0.21 9.21 -10.54
CA GLN A 55 -0.28 10.63 -10.87
C GLN A 55 1.13 11.25 -10.98
N PRO A 56 1.34 12.20 -11.91
CA PRO A 56 2.54 13.04 -11.94
C PRO A 56 2.62 13.99 -10.74
#